data_AF-A0A2A4Z7B3-F1
#
_entry.id   AF-A0A2A4Z7B3-F1
#
_cell.length_a   1.000
_cell.length_b   1.000
_cell.length_c   1.000
_cell.angle_alpha   90.00
_cell.angle_beta   90.00
_cell.angle_gamma   90.00
#
_symmetry.space_group_name_H-M   'P 1'
#
loop_
_entity.id
_entity.type
_entity.pdbx_description
1 polymer ?
#
loop_
_entity_poly.entity_id
_entity_poly.type
_entity_poly.pdbx_seq_one_letter_code
_entity_poly.pdbx_strand_id
1 'polypeptide(L)'
;MSDKGFEISGADQEWSHFVESDDIGAACFRVDVAPSDVFYPVLCRRLGLHSIENLRAELKLQRNSVNKVIHIKGSISADVHQKCVVTAEPVQETINDTFNAWFEDPNQTVSFEKAKRERMSRKEQDKQPMIGEAEDPEAITDGEIDLGELVIQHLSLALHPYPRIDGAVYEGDDGALKDAPEGTYNNPFAALKDWKKNETKKDK
;
A
#
# COMPACT_ATOMS: atom_id res chain seq x y z
N MET A 1 -35.33 23.62 1.47
CA MET A 1 -33.99 23.08 1.76
C MET A 1 -33.78 21.98 0.75
N SER A 2 -33.24 22.33 -0.41
CA SER A 2 -33.00 21.37 -1.49
C SER A 2 -31.62 20.79 -1.30
N ASP A 3 -31.56 19.47 -1.15
CA ASP A 3 -30.36 18.66 -1.25
C ASP A 3 -29.60 19.09 -2.52
N LYS A 4 -28.45 19.71 -2.33
CA LYS A 4 -27.47 19.83 -3.42
C LYS A 4 -26.83 18.46 -3.51
N GLY A 5 -27.25 17.68 -4.51
CA GLY A 5 -26.52 16.50 -4.93
C GLY A 5 -25.06 16.87 -5.12
N PHE A 6 -24.19 16.17 -4.39
CA PHE A 6 -22.76 16.23 -4.58
C PHE A 6 -22.47 15.50 -5.90
N GLU A 7 -22.42 16.26 -7.01
CA GLU A 7 -21.87 15.76 -8.27
C GLU A 7 -20.38 15.48 -8.02
N ILE A 8 -20.03 14.21 -7.84
CA ILE A 8 -18.64 13.77 -7.92
C ILE A 8 -18.20 14.02 -9.35
N SER A 9 -17.40 15.06 -9.57
CA SER A 9 -16.77 15.29 -10.86
C SER A 9 -15.93 14.05 -11.20
N GLY A 10 -16.08 13.49 -12.39
CA GLY A 10 -15.30 12.32 -12.82
C GLY A 10 -13.77 12.55 -12.85
N ALA A 11 -13.31 13.76 -12.52
CA ALA A 11 -11.89 14.13 -12.42
C ALA A 11 -11.19 13.59 -11.15
N ASP A 12 -11.95 13.16 -10.14
CA ASP A 12 -11.43 12.55 -8.91
C ASP A 12 -11.71 11.05 -8.81
N GLN A 13 -12.27 10.45 -9.87
CA GLN A 13 -12.51 9.02 -9.90
C GLN A 13 -11.19 8.27 -10.08
N GLU A 14 -10.90 7.37 -9.15
CA GLU A 14 -9.76 6.46 -9.27
C GLU A 14 -10.04 5.33 -10.27
N TRP A 15 -8.95 4.70 -10.73
CA TRP A 15 -9.05 3.56 -11.62
C TRP A 15 -9.46 2.31 -10.84
N SER A 16 -10.54 1.66 -11.28
CA SER A 16 -11.03 0.39 -10.76
C SER A 16 -11.20 -0.63 -11.87
N HIS A 17 -11.05 -1.91 -11.53
CA HIS A 17 -11.34 -3.04 -12.41
C HIS A 17 -11.97 -4.17 -11.61
N PHE A 18 -13.29 -4.21 -11.56
CA PHE A 18 -14.03 -5.19 -10.77
C PHE A 18 -14.14 -6.53 -11.48
N VAL A 19 -14.04 -7.60 -10.70
CA VAL A 19 -14.41 -8.95 -11.09
C VAL A 19 -15.38 -9.53 -10.07
N GLU A 20 -16.43 -10.20 -10.55
CA GLU A 20 -17.34 -10.93 -9.68
C GLU A 20 -16.62 -12.15 -9.12
N SER A 21 -16.68 -12.31 -7.79
CA SER A 21 -16.01 -13.42 -7.12
C SER A 21 -16.54 -14.77 -7.63
N ASP A 22 -17.84 -14.87 -7.91
CA ASP A 22 -18.52 -16.10 -8.36
C ASP A 22 -18.09 -16.58 -9.75
N ASP A 23 -17.54 -15.70 -10.59
CA ASP A 23 -16.92 -16.09 -11.86
C ASP A 23 -15.58 -16.82 -11.66
N ILE A 24 -14.98 -16.70 -10.47
CA ILE A 24 -13.68 -17.28 -10.15
C ILE A 24 -13.86 -18.68 -9.56
N GLY A 25 -13.66 -19.68 -10.41
CA GLY A 25 -13.69 -21.10 -10.05
C GLY A 25 -12.33 -21.68 -9.65
N ALA A 26 -12.28 -23.02 -9.59
CA ALA A 26 -11.04 -23.76 -9.30
C ALA A 26 -10.05 -23.80 -10.48
N ALA A 27 -10.54 -23.54 -11.70
CA ALA A 27 -9.68 -23.35 -12.86
C ALA A 27 -9.02 -21.96 -12.81
N CYS A 28 -7.80 -21.85 -13.34
CA CYS A 28 -7.10 -20.57 -13.40
C CYS A 28 -7.84 -19.60 -14.35
N PHE A 29 -8.35 -18.52 -13.78
CA PHE A 29 -8.89 -17.36 -14.50
C PHE A 29 -7.76 -16.35 -14.72
N ARG A 30 -7.59 -15.85 -15.94
CA ARG A 30 -6.53 -14.90 -16.30
C ARG A 30 -7.15 -13.59 -16.76
N VAL A 31 -6.60 -12.48 -16.29
CA VAL A 31 -7.05 -11.15 -16.66
C VAL A 31 -5.85 -10.22 -16.71
N ASP A 32 -5.77 -9.45 -17.80
CA ASP A 32 -4.76 -8.41 -17.99
C ASP A 32 -5.45 -7.06 -17.85
N VAL A 33 -4.89 -6.20 -16.99
CA VAL A 33 -5.49 -4.91 -16.64
C VAL A 33 -4.48 -3.80 -16.84
N ALA A 34 -4.95 -2.67 -17.37
CA ALA A 34 -4.18 -1.43 -17.51
C ALA A 34 -5.14 -0.23 -17.42
N PRO A 35 -4.79 0.84 -16.68
CA PRO A 35 -5.55 2.07 -16.72
C PRO A 35 -5.41 2.73 -18.10
N SER A 36 -6.47 3.41 -18.53
CA SER A 36 -6.36 4.38 -19.61
C SER A 36 -5.69 5.67 -19.10
N ASP A 37 -5.12 6.44 -20.02
CA ASP A 37 -4.30 7.62 -19.70
C ASP A 37 -5.03 8.68 -18.85
N VAL A 38 -6.36 8.69 -18.88
CA VAL A 38 -7.21 9.61 -18.10
C VAL A 38 -7.05 9.43 -16.59
N PHE A 39 -6.62 8.25 -16.12
CA PHE A 39 -6.47 7.96 -14.69
C PHE A 39 -5.09 8.34 -14.13
N TYR A 40 -4.06 8.47 -14.97
CA TYR A 40 -2.70 8.76 -14.50
C TYR A 40 -2.58 10.01 -13.62
N PRO A 41 -3.25 11.14 -13.90
CA PRO A 41 -3.15 12.32 -13.04
C PRO A 41 -3.63 12.08 -11.60
N VAL A 42 -4.67 11.27 -11.42
CA VAL A 42 -5.22 10.93 -10.09
C VAL A 42 -4.28 9.95 -9.38
N LEU A 43 -3.80 8.93 -10.10
CA LEU A 43 -2.85 7.95 -9.57
C LEU A 43 -1.51 8.58 -9.16
N CYS A 44 -0.96 9.48 -9.97
CA CYS A 44 0.28 10.20 -9.63
C CYS A 44 0.11 11.03 -8.36
N ARG A 45 -1.05 11.70 -8.20
CA ARG A 45 -1.36 12.46 -6.99
C ARG A 45 -1.48 11.55 -5.76
N ARG A 46 -2.12 10.38 -5.87
CA ARG A 46 -2.22 9.41 -4.77
C ARG A 46 -0.84 8.87 -4.36
N LEU A 47 -0.01 8.50 -5.34
CA LEU A 47 1.29 7.86 -5.11
C LEU A 47 2.44 8.85 -4.87
N GLY A 48 2.21 10.15 -5.03
CA GLY A 48 3.26 11.18 -4.87
C GLY A 48 4.31 11.16 -6.00
N LEU A 49 3.91 10.75 -7.21
CA LEU A 49 4.76 10.62 -8.38
C LEU A 49 4.65 11.84 -9.31
N HIS A 50 5.70 12.11 -10.09
CA HIS A 50 5.65 13.12 -11.17
C HIS A 50 4.88 12.59 -12.38
N SER A 51 5.14 11.36 -12.80
CA SER A 51 4.36 10.67 -13.82
C SER A 51 4.39 9.14 -13.64
N ILE A 52 3.40 8.49 -14.24
CA ILE A 52 3.31 7.04 -14.44
C ILE A 52 3.09 6.82 -15.93
N GLU A 53 3.80 5.86 -16.49
CA GLU A 53 3.75 5.46 -17.88
C GLU A 53 3.71 3.93 -17.97
N ASN A 54 3.05 3.39 -19.01
CA ASN A 54 3.02 1.96 -19.31
C ASN A 54 2.59 1.03 -18.16
N LEU A 55 1.75 1.51 -17.23
CA LEU A 55 1.26 0.66 -16.13
C LEU A 55 0.38 -0.46 -16.69
N ARG A 56 0.79 -1.70 -16.43
CA ARG A 56 0.03 -2.91 -16.76
C ARG A 56 0.22 -3.97 -15.68
N ALA A 57 -0.78 -4.83 -15.52
CA ALA A 57 -0.68 -6.00 -14.68
C ALA A 57 -1.29 -7.23 -15.35
N GLU A 58 -0.60 -8.36 -15.22
CA GLU A 58 -1.10 -9.69 -15.59
C GLU A 58 -1.49 -10.43 -14.31
N LEU A 59 -2.75 -10.86 -14.19
CA LEU A 59 -3.30 -11.45 -12.98
C LEU A 59 -3.81 -12.87 -13.24
N LYS A 60 -3.53 -13.77 -12.31
CA LYS A 60 -4.01 -15.16 -12.30
C LYS A 60 -4.78 -15.41 -11.02
N LEU A 61 -6.08 -15.64 -11.14
CA LEU A 61 -6.99 -15.85 -10.04
C LEU A 61 -7.41 -17.32 -10.00
N GLN A 62 -7.47 -17.90 -8.80
CA GLN A 62 -7.92 -19.26 -8.60
C GLN A 62 -8.58 -19.43 -7.24
N ARG A 63 -9.80 -19.96 -7.22
CA ARG A 63 -10.51 -20.31 -5.99
C ARG A 63 -10.04 -21.67 -5.48
N ASN A 64 -9.64 -21.73 -4.22
CA ASN A 64 -9.26 -22.98 -3.58
C ASN A 64 -10.51 -23.83 -3.30
N SER A 65 -10.51 -25.08 -3.74
CA SER A 65 -11.67 -25.98 -3.63
C SER A 65 -12.08 -26.28 -2.18
N VAL A 66 -11.14 -26.25 -1.23
CA VAL A 66 -11.31 -26.66 0.17
C VAL A 66 -11.80 -25.52 1.05
N ASN A 67 -11.05 -24.42 1.11
CA ASN A 67 -11.38 -23.28 2.00
C ASN A 67 -12.10 -22.14 1.28
N LYS A 68 -12.37 -22.24 -0.03
CA LYS A 68 -13.08 -21.23 -0.86
C LYS A 68 -12.37 -19.88 -1.02
N VAL A 69 -11.17 -19.75 -0.47
CA VAL A 69 -10.32 -18.55 -0.61
C VAL A 69 -9.88 -18.40 -2.06
N ILE A 70 -9.94 -17.18 -2.57
CA ILE A 70 -9.43 -16.81 -3.89
C ILE A 70 -7.98 -16.38 -3.73
N HIS A 71 -7.07 -17.05 -4.44
CA HIS A 71 -5.67 -16.67 -4.53
C HIS A 71 -5.44 -15.94 -5.84
N ILE A 72 -4.86 -14.74 -5.74
CA ILE A 72 -4.45 -13.92 -6.88
C ILE A 72 -2.92 -13.91 -6.92
N LYS A 73 -2.36 -14.24 -8.08
CA LYS A 73 -0.94 -14.03 -8.40
C LYS A 73 -0.85 -12.95 -9.46
N GLY A 74 -0.14 -11.88 -9.17
CA GLY A 74 0.03 -10.76 -10.08
C GLY A 74 1.47 -10.52 -10.49
N SER A 75 1.63 -10.00 -11.70
CA SER A 75 2.87 -9.41 -12.20
C SER A 75 2.59 -7.98 -12.65
N ILE A 76 3.27 -6.99 -12.09
CA ILE A 76 3.12 -5.56 -12.40
C ILE A 76 4.33 -5.09 -13.21
N SER A 77 4.08 -4.25 -14.20
CA SER A 77 5.11 -3.55 -14.97
C SER A 77 4.69 -2.10 -15.13
N ALA A 78 5.56 -1.16 -14.80
CA ALA A 78 5.30 0.27 -14.93
C ALA A 78 6.60 1.07 -15.05
N ASP A 79 6.56 2.19 -15.75
CA ASP A 79 7.61 3.20 -15.74
C ASP A 79 7.12 4.38 -14.91
N VAL A 80 7.89 4.81 -13.92
CA VAL A 80 7.51 5.90 -13.02
C VAL A 80 8.61 6.95 -12.92
N HIS A 81 8.21 8.20 -12.71
CA HIS A 81 9.12 9.27 -12.32
C HIS A 81 8.85 9.67 -10.87
N GLN A 82 9.72 9.21 -9.98
CA GLN A 82 9.62 9.51 -8.56
C GLN A 82 10.29 10.83 -8.22
N LYS A 83 9.92 11.43 -7.09
CA LYS A 83 10.53 12.69 -6.62
C LYS A 83 11.82 12.41 -5.85
N CYS A 84 12.96 12.88 -6.36
CA CYS A 84 14.25 12.80 -5.66
C CYS A 84 14.14 13.37 -4.24
N VAL A 85 14.52 12.60 -3.22
CA VAL A 85 14.43 13.04 -1.81
C VAL A 85 15.37 14.20 -1.47
N VAL A 86 16.38 14.47 -2.30
CA VAL A 86 17.35 15.56 -2.10
C VAL A 86 16.99 16.81 -2.91
N THR A 87 16.76 16.65 -4.22
CA THR A 87 16.62 17.77 -5.16
C THR A 87 15.17 18.04 -5.58
N ALA A 88 14.23 17.15 -5.24
CA ALA A 88 12.85 17.13 -5.74
C ALA A 88 12.70 16.91 -7.27
N GLU A 89 13.79 16.78 -8.01
CA GLU A 89 13.78 16.47 -9.44
C GLU A 89 13.31 15.03 -9.72
N PRO A 90 12.77 14.75 -10.92
CA PRO A 90 12.29 13.42 -11.28
C PRO A 90 13.44 12.41 -11.39
N VAL A 91 13.26 11.23 -10.79
CA VAL A 91 14.11 10.05 -10.92
C VAL A 91 13.30 8.98 -11.64
N GLN A 92 13.78 8.57 -12.82
CA GLN A 92 13.15 7.50 -13.59
C GLN A 92 13.40 6.14 -12.93
N GLU A 93 12.36 5.34 -12.82
CA GLU A 93 12.40 3.97 -12.32
C GLU A 93 11.48 3.07 -13.13
N THR A 94 11.99 1.92 -13.57
CA THR A 94 11.16 0.87 -14.19
C THR A 94 10.88 -0.20 -13.16
N ILE A 95 9.61 -0.40 -12.86
CA ILE A 95 9.13 -1.37 -11.89
C ILE A 95 8.72 -2.63 -12.62
N ASN A 96 9.25 -3.77 -12.18
CA ASN A 96 8.78 -5.10 -12.56
C ASN A 96 8.73 -5.94 -11.29
N ASP A 97 7.53 -6.15 -10.75
CA ASP A 97 7.34 -6.84 -9.48
C ASP A 97 6.24 -7.90 -9.56
N THR A 98 6.28 -8.87 -8.66
CA THR A 98 5.29 -9.96 -8.56
C THR A 98 4.75 -10.04 -7.16
N PHE A 99 3.44 -10.26 -7.03
CA PHE A 99 2.78 -10.30 -5.73
C PHE A 99 1.77 -11.45 -5.62
N ASN A 100 1.37 -11.73 -4.38
CA ASN A 100 0.31 -12.67 -4.05
C ASN A 100 -0.69 -11.95 -3.16
N ALA A 101 -1.98 -12.18 -3.39
CA ALA A 101 -3.05 -11.70 -2.52
C ALA A 101 -4.10 -12.79 -2.30
N TRP A 102 -4.73 -12.79 -1.14
CA TRP A 102 -5.75 -13.76 -0.77
C TRP A 102 -7.03 -13.04 -0.39
N PHE A 103 -8.15 -13.51 -0.93
CA PHE A 103 -9.47 -12.95 -0.67
C PHE A 103 -10.42 -14.04 -0.15
N GLU A 104 -11.21 -13.73 0.87
CA GLU A 104 -12.26 -14.60 1.41
C GLU A 104 -13.64 -13.96 1.33
N ASP A 105 -14.65 -14.73 0.90
CA ASP A 105 -16.05 -14.32 1.05
C ASP A 105 -16.51 -14.68 2.48
N PRO A 106 -16.83 -13.70 3.34
CA PRO A 106 -17.24 -13.95 4.73
C PRO A 106 -18.53 -14.77 4.83
N ASN A 107 -19.37 -14.82 3.78
CA ASN A 107 -20.60 -15.59 3.75
C ASN A 107 -20.40 -17.04 3.27
N GLN A 108 -19.27 -17.35 2.62
CA GLN A 108 -19.01 -18.66 2.01
C GLN A 108 -17.77 -19.38 2.59
N THR A 109 -16.98 -18.72 3.44
CA THR A 109 -15.65 -19.20 3.85
C THR A 109 -15.60 -19.65 5.32
N VAL A 110 -14.87 -20.72 5.59
CA VAL A 110 -14.32 -21.02 6.92
C VAL A 110 -13.03 -20.19 7.08
N SER A 111 -13.14 -19.01 7.69
CA SER A 111 -12.03 -18.09 7.95
C SER A 111 -10.78 -18.79 8.51
N PHE A 112 -9.59 -18.29 8.17
CA PHE A 112 -8.31 -18.80 8.66
C PHE A 112 -8.25 -18.84 10.19
N GLU A 113 -8.86 -17.89 10.89
CA GLU A 113 -8.97 -17.91 12.35
C GLU A 113 -9.80 -19.09 12.86
N LYS A 114 -10.90 -19.43 12.17
CA LYS A 114 -11.75 -20.57 12.53
C LYS A 114 -11.03 -21.89 12.26
N ALA A 115 -10.33 -22.01 11.14
CA ALA A 115 -9.49 -23.17 10.84
C ALA A 115 -8.31 -23.31 11.83
N LYS A 116 -7.69 -22.20 12.24
CA LYS A 116 -6.64 -22.14 13.27
C LYS A 116 -7.20 -22.54 14.63
N ARG A 117 -8.38 -22.03 15.02
CA ARG A 117 -9.04 -22.35 16.30
C ARG A 117 -9.50 -23.81 16.37
N GLU A 118 -10.04 -24.35 15.28
CA GLU A 118 -10.37 -25.78 15.17
C GLU A 118 -9.11 -26.67 15.23
N ARG A 119 -8.01 -26.27 14.57
CA ARG A 119 -6.73 -26.99 14.68
C ARG A 119 -6.09 -26.90 16.07
N MET A 120 -6.17 -25.75 16.73
CA MET A 120 -5.67 -25.53 18.10
C MET A 120 -6.48 -26.34 19.12
N SER A 121 -7.79 -26.51 18.92
CA SER A 121 -8.61 -27.39 19.77
C SER A 121 -8.29 -28.89 19.61
N ARG A 122 -7.63 -29.29 18.51
CA ARG A 122 -7.17 -30.67 18.26
C ARG A 122 -5.71 -30.94 18.62
N LYS A 123 -4.91 -29.92 18.94
CA LYS A 123 -3.47 -30.02 19.18
C LYS A 123 -3.06 -29.52 20.57
N GLU A 124 -3.49 -30.23 21.61
CA GLU A 124 -2.71 -30.33 22.86
C GLU A 124 -1.69 -31.48 22.82
N GLN A 125 -1.61 -32.24 21.73
CA GLN A 125 -0.59 -33.26 21.51
C GLN A 125 0.10 -33.03 20.17
N ASP A 126 1.42 -33.05 20.22
CA ASP A 126 2.42 -32.84 19.17
C ASP A 126 2.75 -31.42 18.70
N LYS A 127 3.94 -31.02 19.17
CA LYS A 127 4.79 -29.93 18.69
C LYS A 127 5.12 -30.15 17.20
N GLN A 128 4.25 -29.67 16.32
CA GLN A 128 4.58 -29.49 14.90
C GLN A 128 5.06 -28.06 14.64
N PRO A 129 5.99 -27.86 13.71
CA PRO A 129 6.59 -26.56 13.42
C PRO A 129 5.53 -25.56 12.98
N MET A 130 5.67 -24.32 13.45
CA MET A 130 4.82 -23.18 13.08
C MET A 130 4.79 -23.07 11.55
N ILE A 131 3.63 -23.33 10.96
CA ILE A 131 3.35 -23.02 9.55
C ILE A 131 3.46 -21.49 9.45
N GLY A 132 4.22 -21.00 8.46
CA GLY A 132 4.55 -19.59 8.30
C GLY A 132 3.33 -18.67 8.32
N GLU A 133 3.57 -17.42 8.71
CA GLU A 133 2.66 -16.28 8.66
C GLU A 133 2.12 -16.11 7.23
N ALA A 134 1.11 -16.87 6.84
CA ALA A 134 0.31 -16.53 5.69
C ALA A 134 -0.48 -15.28 6.07
N GLU A 135 -0.44 -14.25 5.20
CA GLU A 135 -1.28 -13.06 5.37
C GLU A 135 -2.75 -13.49 5.48
N ASP A 136 -3.45 -12.92 6.46
CA ASP A 136 -4.89 -13.15 6.61
C ASP A 136 -5.59 -12.62 5.34
N PRO A 137 -6.51 -13.39 4.73
CA PRO A 137 -7.17 -12.94 3.51
C PRO A 137 -7.99 -11.68 3.73
N GLU A 138 -8.03 -10.86 2.70
CA GLU A 138 -8.90 -9.70 2.64
C GLU A 138 -10.36 -10.15 2.41
N ALA A 139 -11.31 -9.47 3.06
CA ALA A 139 -12.72 -9.78 2.90
C ALA A 139 -13.25 -9.24 1.55
N ILE A 140 -13.90 -10.10 0.77
CA ILE A 140 -14.62 -9.69 -0.44
C ILE A 140 -15.82 -8.85 -0.03
N THR A 141 -15.94 -7.66 -0.61
CA THR A 141 -17.05 -6.72 -0.36
C THR A 141 -18.01 -6.76 -1.53
N ASP A 142 -19.31 -6.87 -1.25
CA ASP A 142 -20.38 -6.92 -2.26
C ASP A 142 -20.21 -8.00 -3.35
N GLY A 143 -19.45 -9.06 -3.04
CA GLY A 143 -19.19 -10.16 -3.97
C GLY A 143 -18.18 -9.82 -5.07
N GLU A 144 -17.54 -8.66 -5.03
CA GLU A 144 -16.61 -8.17 -6.05
C GLU A 144 -15.19 -7.98 -5.50
N ILE A 145 -14.20 -8.11 -6.38
CA ILE A 145 -12.79 -7.79 -6.09
C ILE A 145 -12.36 -6.68 -7.05
N ASP A 146 -11.87 -5.57 -6.51
CA ASP A 146 -11.28 -4.50 -7.33
C ASP A 146 -9.80 -4.81 -7.63
N LEU A 147 -9.54 -5.32 -8.83
CA LEU A 147 -8.20 -5.63 -9.31
C LEU A 147 -7.40 -4.36 -9.63
N GLY A 148 -8.07 -3.26 -9.98
CA GLY A 148 -7.42 -1.98 -10.22
C GLY A 148 -6.79 -1.47 -8.93
N GLU A 149 -7.58 -1.42 -7.86
CA GLU A 149 -7.09 -1.00 -6.55
C GLU A 149 -5.99 -1.94 -6.01
N LEU A 150 -6.18 -3.26 -6.13
CA LEU A 150 -5.17 -4.23 -5.72
C LEU A 150 -3.81 -3.99 -6.42
N VAL A 151 -3.84 -3.68 -7.72
CA VAL A 151 -2.64 -3.39 -8.51
C VAL A 151 -1.99 -2.09 -8.05
N ILE A 152 -2.75 -1.04 -7.77
CA ILE A 152 -2.18 0.24 -7.32
C ILE A 152 -1.57 0.14 -5.91
N GLN A 153 -2.19 -0.62 -5.01
CA GLN A 153 -1.62 -0.89 -3.69
C GLN A 153 -0.25 -1.57 -3.80
N HIS A 154 -0.14 -2.61 -4.62
CA HIS A 154 1.13 -3.32 -4.83
C HIS A 154 2.15 -2.49 -5.60
N LEU A 155 1.72 -1.67 -6.56
CA LEU A 155 2.60 -0.69 -7.19
C LEU A 155 3.20 0.26 -6.14
N SER A 156 2.38 0.76 -5.21
CA SER A 156 2.85 1.62 -4.13
C SER A 156 3.89 0.95 -3.23
N LEU A 157 3.77 -0.36 -3.00
CA LEU A 157 4.74 -1.14 -2.21
C LEU A 157 6.05 -1.38 -2.98
N ALA A 158 5.98 -1.45 -4.31
CA ALA A 158 7.13 -1.68 -5.18
C ALA A 158 7.97 -0.40 -5.44
N LEU A 159 7.42 0.80 -5.16
CA LEU A 159 8.13 2.07 -5.32
C LEU A 159 9.41 2.13 -4.46
N HIS A 160 10.52 2.60 -5.03
CA HIS A 160 11.74 2.83 -4.24
C HIS A 160 11.46 3.88 -3.14
N PRO A 161 11.71 3.59 -1.84
CA PRO A 161 11.30 4.47 -0.74
C PRO A 161 12.14 5.76 -0.61
N TYR A 162 13.36 5.76 -1.14
CA TYR A 162 14.29 6.90 -1.08
C TYR A 162 14.93 7.21 -2.44
N PRO A 163 14.14 7.51 -3.49
CA PRO A 163 14.66 7.72 -4.83
C PRO A 163 15.61 8.92 -4.83
N ARG A 164 16.80 8.74 -5.42
CA ARG A 164 17.85 9.75 -5.37
C ARG A 164 18.63 9.78 -6.68
N ILE A 165 18.91 10.98 -7.18
CA ILE A 165 19.86 11.19 -8.29
C ILE A 165 21.28 10.92 -7.76
N ASP A 166 22.07 10.14 -8.51
CA ASP A 166 23.46 9.87 -8.16
C ASP A 166 24.27 11.17 -8.06
N GLY A 167 25.00 11.30 -6.94
CA GLY A 167 25.76 12.51 -6.67
C GLY A 167 24.93 13.72 -6.26
N ALA A 168 23.61 13.58 -6.04
CA ALA A 168 22.78 14.69 -5.56
C ALA A 168 23.35 15.31 -4.28
N VAL A 169 23.69 16.59 -4.35
CA VAL A 169 24.13 17.42 -3.22
C VAL A 169 22.96 18.31 -2.81
N TYR A 170 22.70 18.40 -1.53
CA TYR A 170 21.76 19.38 -1.00
C TYR A 170 22.45 20.74 -0.96
N GLU A 171 22.03 21.68 -1.81
CA GLU A 171 22.58 23.04 -1.89
C GLU A 171 21.84 24.04 -0.99
N GLY A 172 20.88 23.60 -0.17
CA GLY A 172 20.17 24.49 0.75
C GLY A 172 21.11 25.06 1.80
N ASP A 173 20.88 26.35 2.15
CA ASP A 173 21.45 26.99 3.34
C ASP A 173 21.21 26.03 4.51
N ASP A 174 22.29 25.63 5.18
CA ASP A 174 22.35 24.65 6.26
C ASP A 174 21.74 25.24 7.52
N GLY A 175 20.57 25.86 7.39
CA GLY A 175 19.80 26.46 8.45
C GLY A 175 20.72 27.00 9.53
N ALA A 176 21.51 28.04 9.22
CA ALA A 176 21.82 28.99 10.27
C ALA A 176 20.44 29.34 10.84
N LEU A 177 20.09 28.72 11.96
CA LEU A 177 18.75 28.67 12.49
C LEU A 177 18.37 30.10 12.87
N LYS A 178 17.96 30.93 11.93
CA LYS A 178 17.75 32.37 12.15
C LYS A 178 16.72 32.63 13.27
N ASP A 179 15.90 31.61 13.57
CA ASP A 179 14.91 31.58 14.64
C ASP A 179 15.25 30.64 15.82
N ALA A 180 16.45 30.04 15.87
CA ALA A 180 16.87 29.26 17.04
C ALA A 180 17.08 30.17 18.26
N PRO A 181 16.60 29.76 19.44
CA PRO A 181 16.98 30.41 20.70
C PRO A 181 18.50 30.50 20.82
N GLU A 182 18.96 31.64 21.31
CA GLU A 182 20.38 31.95 21.49
C GLU A 182 21.09 30.80 22.24
N GLY A 183 22.20 30.30 21.68
CA GLY A 183 22.97 29.17 22.24
C GLY A 183 22.49 27.76 21.87
N THR A 184 21.41 27.61 21.09
CA THR A 184 20.93 26.28 20.62
C THR A 184 21.41 25.90 19.22
N TYR A 185 22.08 26.82 18.51
CA TYR A 185 22.60 26.63 17.14
C TYR A 185 23.51 25.40 16.97
N ASN A 186 24.32 25.07 17.98
CA ASN A 186 25.22 23.91 17.93
C ASN A 186 24.61 22.63 18.52
N ASN A 187 23.44 22.70 19.14
CA ASN A 187 22.77 21.56 19.72
C ASN A 187 21.24 21.79 19.75
N PRO A 188 20.50 21.22 18.78
CA PRO A 188 19.05 21.43 18.66
C PRO A 188 18.26 20.86 19.85
N PHE A 189 18.88 20.02 20.68
CA PHE A 189 18.28 19.46 21.89
C PHE A 189 18.72 20.20 23.17
N ALA A 190 19.48 21.30 23.08
CA ALA A 190 19.94 22.07 24.23
C ALA A 190 18.79 22.62 25.08
N ALA A 191 17.65 22.96 24.47
CA ALA A 191 16.44 23.40 25.17
C ALA A 191 15.83 22.31 26.08
N LEU A 192 16.15 21.03 25.84
CA LEU A 192 15.63 19.89 26.60
C LEU A 192 16.56 19.45 27.75
N LYS A 193 17.72 20.12 27.92
CA LYS A 193 18.76 19.71 28.87
C LYS A 193 18.27 19.59 30.32
N ASP A 194 17.30 20.41 30.72
CA ASP A 194 16.77 20.46 32.09
C ASP A 194 15.28 20.07 32.20
N TRP A 195 14.73 19.37 31.21
CA TRP A 195 13.28 19.11 31.16
C TRP A 195 12.74 18.38 32.41
N LYS A 196 13.51 17.44 32.97
CA LYS A 196 13.19 16.73 34.24
C LYS A 196 13.18 17.62 35.49
N LYS A 197 13.91 18.74 35.50
CA LYS A 197 13.91 19.67 36.65
C LYS A 197 12.72 20.64 36.62
N ASN A 198 12.09 20.79 35.45
CA ASN A 198 10.93 21.66 35.27
C ASN A 198 9.60 20.95 35.56
N GLU A 199 9.52 19.61 35.42
CA GLU A 199 8.35 18.84 35.88
C GLU A 199 8.14 18.97 37.40
N THR A 200 9.21 18.84 38.18
CA THR A 200 9.15 18.93 39.65
C THR A 200 8.82 20.32 40.21
N LYS A 201 8.80 21.37 39.38
CA LYS A 201 8.38 22.72 39.76
C LYS A 201 6.91 23.04 39.44
N LYS A 202 6.24 22.23 38.61
CA LYS A 202 4.84 22.46 38.22
C LYS A 202 3.82 21.81 39.17
N ASP A 203 4.27 20.85 39.98
CA ASP A 203 3.45 20.10 40.94
C ASP A 203 3.54 20.64 42.39
N LYS A 204 3.95 21.90 42.56
CA LYS A 204 3.91 22.65 43.83
C LYS A 204 3.20 23.97 43.63
#